data_AF-A0A3L6FYG0-F1
#
_entry.id   AF-A0A3L6FYG0-F1
#
_cell.length_a   1.000
_cell.length_b   1.000
_cell.length_c   1.000
_cell.angle_alpha   90.00
_cell.angle_beta   90.00
_cell.angle_gamma   90.00
#
_symmetry.space_group_name_H-M   'P 1'
#
loop_
_entity.id
_entity.type
_entity.pdbx_description
1 polymer ?
#
loop_
_entity_poly.entity_id
_entity_poly.type
_entity_poly.pdbx_seq_one_letter_code
_entity_poly.pdbx_strand_id
1 'polypeptide(L)'
;MTRICGQGYDGASNMKGDIKGLKTLILQESPSAYYIHCFAHQVQLVLVVVAKGNNDCVWFFDQVFLLLNIVGVSCNHHGMLRTARLENIIKALECGQIESGSGLNQEMGCLG
;
A
#
# COMPACT_ATOMS: atom_id res chain seq x y z
N MET A 1 -35.30 12.43 -9.34
CA MET A 1 -34.61 11.82 -8.20
C MET A 1 -33.27 12.52 -8.00
N THR A 2 -33.10 13.29 -6.92
CA THR A 2 -31.81 13.87 -6.56
C THR A 2 -30.95 12.79 -5.91
N ARG A 3 -29.84 12.40 -6.56
CA ARG A 3 -28.90 11.43 -6.02
C ARG A 3 -28.02 12.14 -4.98
N ILE A 4 -28.29 11.90 -3.71
CA ILE A 4 -27.50 12.43 -2.60
C ILE A 4 -26.20 11.61 -2.52
N CYS A 5 -25.06 12.30 -2.53
CA CYS A 5 -23.75 11.68 -2.38
C CYS A 5 -23.02 12.31 -1.19
N GLY A 6 -22.92 11.56 -0.09
CA GLY A 6 -22.08 11.94 1.05
C GLY A 6 -20.63 11.56 0.80
N GLN A 7 -19.69 12.47 1.06
CA GLN A 7 -18.26 12.24 0.87
C GLN A 7 -17.49 12.69 2.12
N GLY A 8 -16.67 11.79 2.66
CA GLY A 8 -15.81 12.06 3.82
C GLY A 8 -14.42 12.51 3.39
N TYR A 9 -13.88 13.57 3.99
CA TYR A 9 -12.59 14.15 3.59
C TYR A 9 -11.72 14.48 4.80
N ASP A 10 -10.41 14.29 4.69
CA ASP A 10 -9.50 14.79 5.72
C ASP A 10 -9.46 16.33 5.76
N GLY A 11 -8.93 16.85 6.86
CA GLY A 11 -8.84 18.28 7.12
C GLY A 11 -7.66 19.00 6.48
N ALA A 12 -6.96 18.37 5.55
CA ALA A 12 -5.74 18.95 5.00
C ALA A 12 -6.02 20.28 4.27
N SER A 13 -4.98 21.11 4.15
CA SER A 13 -5.11 22.47 3.60
C SER A 13 -5.63 22.48 2.15
N ASN A 14 -5.21 21.49 1.36
CA ASN A 14 -5.72 21.24 0.00
C ASN A 14 -7.20 20.82 -0.03
N MET A 15 -7.74 20.26 1.05
CA MET A 15 -9.15 19.87 1.16
C MET A 15 -10.03 20.99 1.70
N LYS A 16 -9.56 21.74 2.69
CA LYS A 16 -10.35 22.75 3.43
C LYS A 16 -10.35 24.15 2.79
N GLY A 17 -9.45 24.44 1.86
CA GLY A 17 -9.30 25.79 1.29
C GLY A 17 -10.55 26.33 0.57
N ASP A 18 -10.92 27.57 0.85
CA ASP A 18 -12.12 28.19 0.23
C ASP A 18 -11.88 28.55 -1.25
N ILE A 19 -10.67 28.98 -1.58
CA ILE A 19 -10.25 29.39 -2.92
C ILE A 19 -9.28 28.32 -3.42
N LYS A 20 -9.79 27.34 -4.20
CA LYS A 20 -9.06 26.16 -4.75
C LYS A 20 -8.91 24.93 -3.84
N GLY A 21 -9.57 24.87 -2.68
CA GLY A 21 -9.66 23.60 -1.98
C GLY A 21 -10.51 22.61 -2.78
N LEU A 22 -10.13 21.33 -2.73
CA LEU A 22 -10.82 20.27 -3.46
C LEU A 22 -12.31 20.20 -3.11
N LYS A 23 -12.68 20.49 -1.85
CA LYS A 23 -14.07 20.67 -1.42
C LYS A 23 -14.83 21.67 -2.29
N THR A 24 -14.26 22.86 -2.51
CA THR A 24 -14.90 23.93 -3.27
C THR A 24 -15.11 23.51 -4.72
N LEU A 25 -14.11 22.87 -5.33
CA LEU A 25 -14.19 22.36 -6.70
C LEU A 25 -15.26 21.27 -6.84
N ILE A 26 -15.33 20.33 -5.90
CA ILE A 26 -16.34 19.27 -5.91
C ILE A 26 -17.75 19.83 -5.74
N LEU A 27 -17.93 20.86 -4.89
CA LEU A 27 -19.23 21.53 -4.71
C LEU A 27 -19.65 22.32 -5.96
N GLN A 28 -18.70 22.85 -6.73
CA GLN A 28 -18.99 23.52 -8.00
C GLN A 28 -19.47 22.53 -9.07
N GLU A 29 -18.82 21.38 -9.19
CA GLU A 29 -19.17 20.33 -10.16
C GLU A 29 -20.42 19.53 -9.74
N SER A 30 -20.63 19.35 -8.44
CA SER A 30 -21.74 18.59 -7.88
C SER A 30 -22.37 19.30 -6.68
N PRO A 31 -23.35 20.19 -6.92
CA PRO A 31 -24.04 20.92 -5.84
C PRO A 31 -24.80 20.01 -4.86
N SER A 32 -25.11 18.77 -5.26
CA SER A 32 -25.76 17.77 -4.40
C SER A 32 -24.78 16.94 -3.56
N ALA A 33 -23.46 17.17 -3.69
CA ALA A 33 -22.45 16.50 -2.89
C ALA A 33 -22.38 17.11 -1.48
N TYR A 34 -22.48 16.26 -0.46
CA TYR A 34 -22.35 16.67 0.93
C TYR A 34 -20.93 16.44 1.42
N TYR A 35 -20.29 17.51 1.88
CA TYR A 35 -18.96 17.44 2.49
C TYR A 35 -19.06 17.06 3.97
N ILE A 36 -18.43 15.95 4.34
CA ILE A 36 -18.30 15.50 5.73
C ILE A 36 -16.82 15.53 6.10
N HIS A 37 -16.50 16.20 7.20
CA HIS A 37 -15.13 16.21 7.70
C HIS A 37 -14.79 14.89 8.40
N CYS A 38 -13.67 14.29 8.02
CA CYS A 38 -13.16 13.05 8.59
C CYS A 38 -12.29 13.35 9.82
N PHE A 39 -12.80 13.02 11.00
CA PHE A 39 -12.08 13.18 12.26
C PHE A 39 -11.04 12.08 12.51
N ALA A 40 -10.91 11.08 11.62
CA ALA A 40 -9.97 9.98 11.80
C ALA A 40 -8.51 10.46 11.97
N HIS A 41 -8.13 11.54 11.30
CA HIS A 41 -6.80 12.14 11.48
C HIS A 41 -6.60 12.68 12.90
N GLN A 42 -7.60 13.37 13.46
CA GLN A 42 -7.53 13.90 14.82
C GLN A 42 -7.51 12.76 15.85
N VAL A 43 -8.34 11.74 15.65
CA VAL A 43 -8.34 10.53 16.48
C VAL A 43 -6.98 9.83 16.42
N GLN A 44 -6.39 9.70 15.23
CA GLN A 44 -5.07 9.11 15.05
C GLN A 44 -3.99 9.88 15.81
N LEU A 45 -3.99 11.21 15.75
CA LEU A 45 -3.02 12.03 16.48
C LEU A 45 -3.12 11.81 17.99
N VAL A 46 -4.33 11.84 18.54
CA VAL A 46 -4.57 11.58 19.96
C VAL A 46 -4.12 10.17 20.35
N LEU A 47 -4.48 9.17 19.55
CA LEU A 47 -4.11 7.78 19.81
C LEU A 47 -2.60 7.58 19.81
N VAL A 48 -1.88 8.19 18.86
CA VAL A 48 -0.41 8.14 18.80
C VAL A 48 0.21 8.79 20.03
N VAL A 49 -0.30 9.94 20.49
CA VAL A 49 0.21 10.61 21.69
C VAL A 49 -0.02 9.75 22.93
N VAL A 50 -1.22 9.19 23.10
CA VAL A 50 -1.56 8.33 24.23
C VAL A 50 -0.71 7.05 24.23
N ALA A 51 -0.57 6.41 23.06
CA ALA A 51 0.24 5.20 22.92
C ALA A 51 1.71 5.44 23.23
N LYS A 52 2.27 6.58 22.82
CA LYS A 52 3.66 6.97 23.14
C LYS A 52 3.88 7.24 24.63
N GLY A 53 2.83 7.62 25.37
CA GLY A 53 2.89 7.77 26.82
C GLY A 53 2.75 6.47 27.61
N ASN A 54 2.50 5.34 26.93
CA ASN A 54 2.33 4.03 27.55
C ASN A 54 3.50 3.11 27.19
N ASN A 55 4.27 2.67 28.20
CA ASN A 55 5.46 1.85 28.00
C ASN A 55 5.18 0.50 27.34
N ASP A 56 4.05 -0.13 27.64
CA ASP A 56 3.69 -1.42 27.04
C ASP A 56 3.38 -1.27 25.55
N CYS A 57 2.68 -0.18 25.18
CA CYS A 57 2.44 0.16 23.79
C CYS A 57 3.75 0.45 23.05
N VAL A 58 4.63 1.27 23.64
CA VAL A 58 5.95 1.57 23.05
C VAL A 58 6.74 0.28 22.81
N TRP A 59 6.87 -0.56 23.85
CA TRP A 59 7.58 -1.82 23.73
C TRP A 59 6.99 -2.73 22.66
N PHE A 60 5.66 -2.88 22.62
CA PHE A 60 4.97 -3.69 21.62
C PHE A 60 5.25 -3.21 20.20
N PHE A 61 5.09 -1.90 19.93
CA PHE A 61 5.30 -1.35 18.60
C PHE A 61 6.78 -1.41 18.17
N ASP A 62 7.72 -1.31 19.10
CA ASP A 62 9.15 -1.52 18.82
C ASP A 62 9.44 -2.97 18.40
N GLN A 63 8.82 -3.96 19.05
CA GLN A 63 8.97 -5.37 18.64
C GLN A 63 8.40 -5.62 17.24
N VAL A 64 7.22 -5.06 16.96
CA VAL A 64 6.61 -5.16 15.62
C VAL A 64 7.49 -4.49 14.58
N PHE A 65 8.05 -3.32 14.88
CA PHE A 65 8.97 -2.62 13.98
C PHE A 65 10.24 -3.44 13.70
N LEU A 66 10.84 -4.05 14.72
CA LEU A 66 12.00 -4.93 14.54
C LEU A 66 11.67 -6.12 13.62
N LEU A 67 10.55 -6.79 13.87
CA LEU A 67 10.11 -7.92 13.06
C LEU A 67 9.90 -7.52 11.60
N LEU A 68 9.23 -6.40 11.34
CA LEU A 68 8.98 -5.90 9.99
C LEU A 68 10.28 -5.59 9.25
N ASN A 69 11.28 -5.03 9.93
CA ASN A 69 12.59 -4.80 9.31
C ASN A 69 13.30 -6.11 8.95
N ILE A 70 13.27 -7.11 9.84
CA ILE A 70 13.87 -8.42 9.57
C ILE A 70 13.20 -9.07 8.36
N VAL A 71 11.86 -9.09 8.33
CA VAL A 71 11.09 -9.65 7.22
C VAL A 71 11.38 -8.87 5.93
N GLY A 72 11.37 -7.53 5.98
CA GLY A 72 11.66 -6.68 4.83
C GLY A 72 13.04 -6.93 4.23
N VAL A 73 14.09 -6.97 5.07
CA VAL A 73 15.47 -7.27 4.64
C VAL A 73 15.56 -8.69 4.07
N SER A 74 14.92 -9.68 4.72
CA SER A 74 14.88 -11.05 4.24
C SER A 74 14.22 -11.18 2.88
N CYS A 75 13.07 -10.53 2.68
CA CYS A 75 12.37 -10.51 1.39
C CYS A 75 13.22 -9.88 0.28
N ASN A 76 13.91 -8.77 0.58
CA ASN A 76 14.81 -8.12 -0.36
C ASN A 76 15.99 -9.04 -0.74
N HIS A 77 16.63 -9.66 0.26
CA HIS A 77 17.73 -10.58 0.02
C HIS A 77 17.29 -11.80 -0.80
N HIS A 78 16.12 -12.37 -0.47
CA HIS A 78 15.54 -13.46 -1.24
C HIS A 78 15.25 -13.07 -2.69
N GLY A 79 14.73 -11.85 -2.91
CA GLY A 79 14.54 -11.28 -4.24
C GLY A 79 15.85 -11.19 -5.01
N MET A 80 16.90 -10.63 -4.40
CA MET A 80 18.23 -10.50 -5.01
C MET A 80 18.83 -11.87 -5.36
N LEU A 81 18.72 -12.86 -4.48
CA LEU A 81 19.20 -14.23 -4.73
C LEU A 81 18.46 -14.89 -5.89
N ARG A 82 17.14 -14.66 -6.01
CA ARG A 82 16.35 -15.17 -7.14
C ARG A 82 16.78 -14.52 -8.45
N THR A 83 16.97 -13.19 -8.45
CA THR A 83 17.46 -12.47 -9.64
C THR A 83 18.84 -12.95 -10.07
N ALA A 84 19.79 -13.06 -9.13
CA ALA A 84 21.13 -13.57 -9.43
C ALA A 84 21.11 -15.01 -10.00
N ARG A 85 20.23 -15.88 -9.47
CA ARG A 85 20.02 -17.22 -10.04
C ARG A 85 19.47 -17.16 -11.46
N LEU A 86 18.47 -16.30 -11.71
CA LEU A 86 17.90 -16.12 -13.05
C LEU A 86 18.93 -15.59 -14.04
N GLU A 87 19.74 -14.60 -13.66
CA GLU A 87 20.83 -14.09 -14.50
C GLU A 87 21.85 -15.17 -14.85
N ASN A 88 22.23 -16.01 -13.88
CA ASN A 88 23.14 -17.12 -14.13
C ASN A 88 22.53 -18.16 -15.08
N ILE A 89 21.22 -18.44 -14.96
CA ILE A 89 20.50 -19.33 -15.88
C ILE A 89 20.46 -18.72 -17.28
N ILE A 90 20.15 -17.42 -17.41
CA ILE A 90 20.12 -16.73 -18.72
C ILE A 90 21.50 -16.77 -19.38
N LYS A 91 22.57 -16.45 -18.64
CA LYS A 91 23.94 -16.52 -19.16
C LYS A 91 24.34 -17.94 -19.59
N ALA A 92 23.94 -18.96 -18.83
CA ALA A 92 24.22 -20.34 -19.17
C ALA A 92 23.43 -20.81 -20.41
N LEU A 93 22.20 -20.30 -20.61
CA LEU A 93 21.42 -20.51 -21.84
C LEU A 93 22.09 -19.85 -23.05
N GLU A 94 22.52 -18.59 -22.91
CA GLU A 94 23.21 -17.84 -23.97
C GLU A 94 24.55 -18.48 -24.36
N CYS A 95 25.28 -19.02 -23.38
CA CYS A 95 26.54 -19.72 -23.62
C CYS A 95 26.34 -21.15 -24.15
N GLY A 96 25.10 -21.63 -24.30
CA GLY A 96 24.78 -22.98 -24.76
C GLY A 96 25.18 -24.08 -23.77
N GLN A 97 25.42 -23.72 -22.50
CA GLN A 97 25.79 -24.67 -21.45
C GLN A 97 24.59 -25.44 -20.90
N ILE A 98 23.38 -24.89 -21.08
CA ILE A 98 22.11 -25.53 -20.74
C ILE A 98 21.14 -25.35 -21.91
N GLU A 99 20.35 -26.39 -22.21
CA GLU A 99 19.31 -26.33 -23.24
C GLU A 99 17.99 -25.84 -22.62
N SER A 100 17.30 -24.93 -23.31
CA SER A 100 15.96 -24.48 -22.92
C SER A 100 14.95 -25.59 -23.19
N GLY A 101 14.60 -26.37 -22.18
CA GLY A 101 13.50 -27.34 -22.28
C GLY A 101 12.14 -26.65 -22.32
N SER A 102 11.45 -26.69 -23.46
CA SER A 102 10.01 -26.41 -23.51
C SER A 102 9.25 -27.59 -22.90
N GLY A 103 8.71 -27.42 -21.69
CA GLY A 103 7.87 -28.44 -21.05
C GLY A 103 6.61 -28.72 -21.87
N LEU A 104 6.37 -29.98 -22.22
CA LEU A 104 5.27 -30.45 -23.09
C LEU A 104 3.90 -30.57 -22.41
N ASN A 105 3.66 -29.96 -21.23
CA ASN A 105 2.43 -30.20 -20.44
C ASN A 105 1.70 -28.92 -20.00
N GLN A 106 1.35 -28.04 -20.95
CA GLN A 106 0.31 -27.02 -20.74
C GLN A 106 -1.03 -27.46 -21.36
N GLU A 107 -1.55 -28.63 -20.97
CA GLU A 107 -2.96 -28.96 -21.18
C GLU A 107 -3.51 -29.73 -19.98
N MET A 108 -4.15 -29.01 -19.05
CA MET A 108 -5.50 -29.33 -18.59
C MET A 108 -6.01 -28.21 -17.69
N GLY A 109 -7.10 -27.58 -18.12
CA GLY A 109 -7.74 -26.48 -17.40
C GLY A 109 -8.32 -26.92 -16.06
N CYS A 110 -8.17 -26.05 -15.06
CA CYS A 110 -9.07 -26.03 -13.91
C CYS A 110 -10.35 -25.31 -14.33
N LEU A 111 -11.37 -26.08 -14.70
CA LEU A 111 -12.77 -25.70 -14.65
C LEU A 111 -13.45 -26.73 -13.75
N GLY A 112 -13.86 -26.28 -12.57
CA GLY A 112 -14.45 -27.08 -11.49
C GLY A 112 -14.51 -26.26 -10.21
#